data_AF-A0A376LNB9-F1
#
_entry.id   AF-A0A376LNB9-F1
#
_cell.length_a   1.000
_cell.length_b   1.000
_cell.length_c   1.000
_cell.angle_alpha   90.00
_cell.angle_beta   90.00
_cell.angle_gamma   90.00
#
_symmetry.space_group_name_H-M   'P 1'
#
loop_
_entity.id
_entity.type
_entity.pdbx_description
1 polymer ?
#
loop_
_entity_poly.entity_id
_entity_poly.type
_entity_poly.pdbx_seq_one_letter_code
_entity_poly.pdbx_strand_id
1 'polypeptide(L)'
;MNVIRIVHEARFYMAQSAESMLEAGKRLIILKENEPHGDFTNILENELGLAPQVARRMMQASMKFLGEGDEPTKRSTLSVLGKAKLYDLMVLDNEELDELADGGTVAGLTLDDVDRMSVRELRQALREARETNAAQQRVLADKNEKIDSLSTRLEKKSRIQPPEPDEEVKKLRAEVTALAVEAESAIAVRLSSAFETLCAYCAENMIDTPRDFMAGLVCQLESTARSLRSTFDLPDEPTGNAAPSWLTEPTPQINGLEA
;
A
#
# COMPACT_ATOMS: atom_id res chain seq x y z
N MET A 1 -50.43 30.57 -7.44
CA MET A 1 -50.26 29.16 -7.01
C MET A 1 -48.84 29.01 -6.50
N ASN A 2 -48.62 28.61 -5.24
CA ASN A 2 -47.28 28.60 -4.64
C ASN A 2 -46.46 27.40 -5.15
N VAL A 3 -45.41 27.64 -5.94
CA VAL A 3 -44.56 26.60 -6.56
C VAL A 3 -43.99 25.63 -5.52
N ILE A 4 -43.59 26.14 -4.35
CA ILE A 4 -43.04 25.32 -3.25
C ILE A 4 -44.05 24.27 -2.78
N ARG A 5 -45.34 24.64 -2.66
CA ARG A 5 -46.41 23.72 -2.27
C ARG A 5 -46.60 22.60 -3.29
N ILE A 6 -46.62 22.95 -4.59
CA ILE A 6 -46.79 21.96 -5.67
C ILE A 6 -45.62 20.97 -5.70
N VAL A 7 -44.39 21.45 -5.48
CA VAL A 7 -43.20 20.60 -5.44
C VAL A 7 -43.27 19.63 -4.25
N HIS A 8 -43.70 20.07 -3.07
CA HIS A 8 -43.89 19.17 -1.93
C HIS A 8 -44.99 18.13 -2.17
N GLU A 9 -46.13 18.53 -2.73
CA GLU A 9 -47.21 17.59 -3.09
C GLU A 9 -46.73 16.55 -4.11
N ALA A 10 -45.98 16.97 -5.13
CA ALA A 10 -45.40 16.05 -6.11
C ALA A 10 -44.43 15.05 -5.45
N ARG A 11 -43.54 15.53 -4.56
CA ARG A 11 -42.62 14.67 -3.81
C ARG A 11 -43.34 13.66 -2.92
N PHE A 12 -44.41 14.09 -2.25
CA PHE A 12 -45.23 13.19 -1.44
C PHE A 12 -45.80 12.03 -2.28
N TYR A 13 -46.40 12.33 -3.43
CA TYR A 13 -46.92 11.27 -4.31
C TYR A 13 -45.83 10.39 -4.92
N MET A 14 -44.63 10.92 -5.14
CA MET A 14 -43.48 10.14 -5.58
C MET A 14 -43.02 9.13 -4.51
N ALA A 15 -42.95 9.56 -3.25
CA ALA A 15 -42.64 8.69 -2.11
C ALA A 15 -43.74 7.63 -1.93
N GLN A 16 -45.01 8.04 -1.93
CA GLN A 16 -46.15 7.13 -1.83
C GLN A 16 -46.18 6.10 -2.96
N SER A 17 -45.82 6.51 -4.19
CA SER A 17 -45.70 5.59 -5.33
C SER A 17 -44.58 4.57 -5.13
N ALA A 18 -43.48 4.94 -4.47
CA ALA A 18 -42.39 4.01 -4.16
C ALA A 18 -42.81 3.02 -3.07
N GLU A 19 -43.42 3.48 -1.99
CA GLU A 19 -43.94 2.62 -0.93
C GLU A 19 -44.97 1.63 -1.46
N SER A 20 -45.94 2.11 -2.25
CA SER A 20 -46.95 1.24 -2.86
C SER A 20 -46.33 0.21 -3.80
N MET A 21 -45.27 0.57 -4.52
CA MET A 21 -44.53 -0.36 -5.38
C MET A 21 -43.81 -1.44 -4.57
N LEU A 22 -43.20 -1.08 -3.43
CA LEU A 22 -42.53 -2.03 -2.54
C LEU A 22 -43.55 -2.96 -1.84
N GLU A 23 -44.69 -2.42 -1.41
CA GLU A 23 -45.77 -3.23 -0.85
C GLU A 23 -46.37 -4.20 -1.88
N ALA A 24 -46.58 -3.73 -3.12
CA ALA A 24 -46.98 -4.61 -4.20
C ALA A 24 -45.95 -5.72 -4.46
N GLY A 25 -44.65 -5.41 -4.41
CA GLY A 25 -43.61 -6.40 -4.56
C GLY A 25 -43.58 -7.45 -3.43
N LYS A 26 -43.88 -7.10 -2.17
CA LYS A 26 -44.11 -8.09 -1.09
C LYS A 26 -45.22 -9.08 -1.47
N ARG A 27 -46.35 -8.59 -1.97
CA ARG A 27 -47.49 -9.44 -2.38
C ARG A 27 -47.14 -10.31 -3.59
N LEU A 28 -46.32 -9.82 -4.52
CA LEU A 28 -45.79 -10.61 -5.63
C LEU A 28 -44.88 -11.75 -5.16
N ILE A 29 -44.10 -11.56 -4.10
CA ILE A 29 -43.29 -12.62 -3.49
C ILE A 29 -44.19 -13.72 -2.95
N ILE A 30 -45.22 -13.33 -2.16
CA ILE A 30 -46.19 -14.28 -1.61
C ILE A 30 -46.89 -15.06 -2.73
N LEU A 31 -47.36 -14.39 -3.79
CA LEU A 31 -47.97 -15.06 -4.94
C LEU A 31 -47.01 -16.06 -5.59
N LYS A 32 -45.74 -15.68 -5.78
CA LYS A 32 -44.72 -16.54 -6.39
C LYS A 32 -44.42 -17.77 -5.54
N GLU A 33 -44.51 -17.67 -4.21
CA GLU A 33 -44.27 -18.77 -3.28
C GLU A 33 -45.43 -19.76 -3.21
N ASN A 34 -46.66 -19.29 -3.48
CA ASN A 34 -47.87 -20.11 -3.36
C ASN A 34 -48.38 -20.67 -4.69
N GLU A 35 -47.95 -20.11 -5.83
CA GLU A 35 -48.43 -20.51 -7.16
C GLU A 35 -47.35 -21.21 -8.00
N PRO A 36 -47.70 -22.26 -8.78
CA PRO A 36 -46.80 -22.81 -9.79
C PRO A 36 -46.31 -21.75 -10.79
N HIS A 37 -45.12 -21.94 -11.36
CA HIS A 37 -44.51 -20.93 -12.23
C HIS A 37 -45.40 -20.48 -13.41
N GLY A 38 -46.15 -21.42 -14.01
CA GLY A 38 -47.07 -21.13 -15.10
C GLY A 38 -48.24 -20.25 -14.65
N ASP A 39 -48.87 -20.60 -13.53
CA ASP A 39 -50.00 -19.87 -12.96
C ASP A 39 -49.59 -18.48 -12.46
N PHE A 40 -48.43 -18.38 -11.80
CA PHE A 40 -47.85 -17.09 -11.43
C PHE A 40 -47.63 -16.18 -12.64
N THR A 41 -47.09 -16.73 -13.73
CA THR A 41 -46.86 -15.95 -14.97
C THR A 41 -48.19 -15.50 -15.59
N ASN A 42 -49.20 -16.38 -15.57
CA ASN A 42 -50.55 -16.06 -16.04
C ASN A 42 -51.19 -14.93 -15.20
N ILE A 43 -51.10 -14.98 -13.88
CA ILE A 43 -51.59 -13.93 -12.98
C ILE A 43 -50.89 -12.60 -13.27
N LEU A 44 -49.57 -12.59 -13.42
CA LEU A 44 -48.80 -11.39 -13.73
C LEU A 44 -49.31 -10.72 -15.02
N GLU A 45 -49.43 -11.48 -16.10
CA GLU A 45 -49.71 -10.94 -17.42
C GLU A 45 -51.20 -10.61 -17.61
N ASN A 46 -52.12 -11.49 -17.17
CA ASN A 46 -53.54 -11.39 -17.50
C ASN A 46 -54.39 -10.74 -16.39
N GLU A 47 -54.01 -10.84 -15.12
CA GLU A 47 -54.78 -10.25 -14.02
C GLU A 47 -54.18 -8.91 -13.55
N LEU A 48 -52.85 -8.83 -13.48
CA LEU A 48 -52.14 -7.65 -12.99
C LEU A 48 -51.61 -6.72 -14.09
N GLY A 49 -51.54 -7.20 -15.34
CA GLY A 49 -51.00 -6.43 -16.46
C GLY A 49 -49.51 -6.06 -16.30
N LEU A 50 -48.75 -6.89 -15.57
CA LEU A 50 -47.34 -6.66 -15.26
C LEU A 50 -46.43 -7.57 -16.07
N ALA A 51 -45.45 -6.98 -16.76
CA ALA A 51 -44.40 -7.75 -17.40
C ALA A 51 -43.55 -8.51 -16.35
N PRO A 52 -43.15 -9.77 -16.61
CA PRO A 52 -42.38 -10.57 -15.65
C PRO A 52 -41.06 -9.92 -15.18
N GLN A 53 -40.42 -9.10 -16.02
CA GLN A 53 -39.22 -8.36 -15.58
C GLN A 53 -39.54 -7.26 -14.56
N VAL A 54 -40.69 -6.59 -14.71
CA VAL A 54 -41.12 -5.53 -13.79
C VAL A 54 -41.49 -6.13 -12.44
N ALA A 55 -42.27 -7.20 -12.44
CA ALA A 55 -42.61 -7.95 -11.22
C ALA A 55 -41.36 -8.40 -10.47
N ARG A 56 -40.36 -8.96 -11.19
CA ARG A 56 -39.07 -9.34 -10.59
C ARG A 56 -38.33 -8.18 -9.96
N ARG A 57 -38.27 -7.02 -10.63
CA ARG A 57 -37.63 -5.82 -10.05
C ARG A 57 -38.36 -5.32 -8.82
N MET A 58 -39.70 -5.34 -8.82
CA MET A 58 -40.50 -4.94 -7.65
C MET A 58 -40.24 -5.87 -6.47
N MET A 59 -40.27 -7.20 -6.68
CA MET A 59 -39.96 -8.18 -5.63
C MET A 59 -38.55 -7.96 -5.05
N GLN A 60 -37.55 -7.80 -5.92
CA GLN A 60 -36.17 -7.56 -5.48
C GLN A 60 -36.02 -6.24 -4.69
N ALA A 61 -36.66 -5.16 -5.15
CA ALA A 61 -36.65 -3.89 -4.42
C ALA A 61 -37.32 -4.04 -3.04
N SER A 62 -38.43 -4.77 -2.98
CA SER A 62 -39.18 -4.99 -1.73
C SER A 62 -38.33 -5.71 -0.71
N MET A 63 -37.68 -6.81 -1.11
CA MET A 63 -36.73 -7.53 -0.26
C MET A 63 -35.59 -6.62 0.23
N LYS A 64 -35.08 -5.77 -0.66
CA LYS A 64 -33.90 -4.95 -0.38
C LYS A 64 -34.18 -3.77 0.56
N PHE A 65 -35.34 -3.12 0.42
CA PHE A 65 -35.67 -1.89 1.15
C PHE A 65 -36.69 -2.09 2.28
N LEU A 66 -37.48 -3.17 2.27
CA LEU A 66 -38.44 -3.47 3.34
C LEU A 66 -38.09 -4.74 4.14
N GLY A 67 -37.23 -5.61 3.62
CA GLY A 67 -36.90 -6.89 4.25
C GLY A 67 -38.00 -7.95 4.11
N GLU A 68 -37.75 -9.11 4.71
CA GLU A 68 -38.66 -10.28 4.71
C GLU A 68 -39.76 -10.19 5.78
N GLY A 69 -39.56 -9.35 6.81
CA GLY A 69 -40.48 -9.21 7.94
C GLY A 69 -41.50 -8.08 7.80
N ASP A 70 -42.38 -8.02 8.80
CA ASP A 70 -43.31 -6.89 8.99
C ASP A 70 -42.61 -5.67 9.63
N GLU A 71 -41.46 -5.87 10.29
CA GLU A 71 -40.69 -4.77 10.84
C GLU A 71 -39.99 -3.97 9.73
N PRO A 72 -40.14 -2.63 9.72
CA PRO A 72 -39.49 -1.80 8.72
C PRO A 72 -37.97 -1.83 8.91
N THR A 73 -37.25 -2.26 7.88
CA THR A 73 -35.78 -2.08 7.86
C THR A 73 -35.43 -0.60 7.83
N LYS A 74 -34.25 -0.23 8.32
CA LYS A 74 -33.75 1.16 8.25
C LYS A 74 -33.82 1.75 6.84
N ARG A 75 -33.60 0.93 5.82
CA ARG A 75 -33.65 1.29 4.40
C ARG A 75 -35.04 1.67 3.90
N SER A 76 -36.10 1.39 4.66
CA SER A 76 -37.47 1.82 4.30
C SER A 76 -37.56 3.34 4.21
N THR A 77 -36.73 4.07 4.96
CA THR A 77 -36.60 5.54 4.91
C THR A 77 -36.19 6.05 3.52
N LEU A 78 -35.51 5.22 2.71
CA LEU A 78 -35.12 5.55 1.35
C LEU A 78 -36.30 5.60 0.38
N SER A 79 -37.50 5.14 0.78
CA SER A 79 -38.73 5.21 -0.03
C SER A 79 -39.03 6.63 -0.50
N VAL A 80 -38.64 7.63 0.30
CA VAL A 80 -38.80 9.06 0.01
C VAL A 80 -38.18 9.49 -1.32
N LEU A 81 -37.14 8.78 -1.78
CA LEU A 81 -36.41 9.09 -3.01
C LEU A 81 -37.20 8.77 -4.29
N GLY A 82 -38.29 8.02 -4.17
CA GLY A 82 -39.10 7.59 -5.29
C GLY A 82 -38.55 6.36 -6.03
N LYS A 83 -39.43 5.67 -6.77
CA LYS A 83 -39.14 4.37 -7.39
C LYS A 83 -37.89 4.33 -8.29
N ALA A 84 -37.65 5.40 -9.04
CA ALA A 84 -36.56 5.42 -10.03
C ALA A 84 -35.19 5.41 -9.36
N LYS A 85 -35.03 6.19 -8.28
CA LYS A 85 -33.79 6.24 -7.50
C LYS A 85 -33.59 4.95 -6.72
N LEU A 86 -34.65 4.39 -6.14
CA LEU A 86 -34.58 3.07 -5.49
C LEU A 86 -34.04 1.99 -6.44
N TYR A 87 -34.51 1.94 -7.69
CA TYR A 87 -34.00 0.98 -8.67
C TYR A 87 -32.52 1.17 -9.01
N ASP A 88 -32.03 2.41 -9.02
CA ASP A 88 -30.61 2.67 -9.27
C ASP A 88 -29.75 2.35 -8.03
N LEU A 89 -30.28 2.59 -6.83
CA LEU A 89 -29.64 2.24 -5.56
C LEU A 89 -29.61 0.73 -5.29
N MET A 90 -30.49 -0.07 -5.91
CA MET A 90 -30.49 -1.53 -5.76
C MET A 90 -29.17 -2.20 -6.11
N VAL A 91 -28.31 -1.54 -6.87
CA VAL A 91 -27.03 -2.14 -7.27
C VAL A 91 -26.00 -2.05 -6.14
N LEU A 92 -26.17 -1.17 -5.16
CA LEU A 92 -25.34 -1.08 -3.95
C LEU A 92 -25.53 -2.31 -3.08
N ASP A 93 -24.59 -2.62 -2.21
CA ASP A 93 -24.80 -3.68 -1.22
C ASP A 93 -25.69 -3.22 -0.05
N ASN A 94 -25.90 -4.13 0.90
CA ASN A 94 -26.77 -3.89 2.04
C ASN A 94 -26.14 -2.92 3.05
N GLU A 95 -24.83 -2.95 3.22
CA GLU A 95 -24.08 -2.12 4.18
C GLU A 95 -24.02 -0.67 3.68
N GLU A 96 -23.73 -0.46 2.40
CA GLU A 96 -23.77 0.86 1.75
C GLU A 96 -25.16 1.50 1.89
N LEU A 97 -26.24 0.72 1.69
CA LEU A 97 -27.60 1.24 1.83
C LEU A 97 -27.99 1.56 3.27
N ASP A 98 -27.54 0.75 4.23
CA ASP A 98 -27.76 1.02 5.66
C ASP A 98 -27.00 2.28 6.09
N GLU A 99 -25.77 2.46 5.61
CA GLU A 99 -25.00 3.69 5.85
C GLU A 99 -25.73 4.92 5.34
N LEU A 100 -26.25 4.88 4.09
CA LEU A 100 -27.02 6.00 3.53
C LEU A 100 -28.28 6.28 4.35
N ALA A 101 -28.99 5.24 4.81
CA ALA A 101 -30.20 5.36 5.62
C ALA A 101 -29.93 5.92 7.02
N ASP A 102 -28.77 5.62 7.60
CA ASP A 102 -28.31 6.16 8.90
C ASP A 102 -27.75 7.59 8.78
N GLY A 103 -27.80 8.19 7.58
CA GLY A 103 -27.36 9.57 7.32
C GLY A 103 -25.88 9.70 6.93
N GLY A 104 -25.22 8.59 6.63
CA GLY A 104 -23.89 8.56 6.02
C GLY A 104 -23.93 8.89 4.53
N THR A 105 -22.92 8.41 3.81
CA THR A 105 -22.76 8.73 2.38
C THR A 105 -22.54 7.49 1.53
N VAL A 106 -23.05 7.50 0.30
CA VAL A 106 -22.70 6.51 -0.71
C VAL A 106 -22.24 7.21 -1.97
N ALA A 107 -21.13 6.74 -2.56
CA ALA A 107 -20.47 7.42 -3.68
C ALA A 107 -20.15 8.91 -3.36
N GLY A 108 -19.91 9.23 -2.09
CA GLY A 108 -19.69 10.60 -1.62
C GLY A 108 -20.95 11.48 -1.56
N LEU A 109 -22.14 10.89 -1.68
CA LEU A 109 -23.42 11.59 -1.68
C LEU A 109 -24.21 11.28 -0.41
N THR A 110 -24.75 12.31 0.24
CA THR A 110 -25.71 12.15 1.33
C THR A 110 -27.11 11.82 0.79
N LEU A 111 -28.02 11.38 1.68
CA LEU A 111 -29.43 11.17 1.30
C LEU A 111 -30.07 12.43 0.71
N ASP A 112 -29.75 13.61 1.25
CA ASP A 112 -30.22 14.91 0.77
C ASP A 112 -29.69 15.24 -0.63
N ASP A 113 -28.41 14.93 -0.91
CA ASP A 113 -27.83 15.13 -2.25
C ASP A 113 -28.54 14.23 -3.26
N VAL A 114 -28.73 12.96 -2.90
CA VAL A 114 -29.44 11.98 -3.72
C VAL A 114 -30.86 12.43 -3.97
N ASP A 115 -31.57 12.99 -2.99
CA ASP A 115 -32.92 13.53 -3.15
C ASP A 115 -32.98 14.74 -4.09
N ARG A 116 -32.02 15.66 -3.99
CA ARG A 116 -31.99 16.90 -4.80
C ARG A 116 -31.58 16.69 -6.24
N MET A 117 -30.76 15.68 -6.53
CA MET A 117 -30.29 15.41 -7.88
C MET A 117 -31.31 14.65 -8.73
N SER A 118 -31.08 14.67 -10.04
CA SER A 118 -31.82 13.86 -11.00
C SER A 118 -31.39 12.39 -10.95
N VAL A 119 -32.28 11.51 -11.41
CA VAL A 119 -31.99 10.07 -11.58
C VAL A 119 -30.78 9.85 -12.50
N ARG A 120 -30.57 10.72 -13.49
CA ARG A 120 -29.43 10.61 -14.42
C ARG A 120 -28.11 10.91 -13.72
N GLU A 121 -28.08 11.94 -12.88
CA GLU A 121 -26.89 12.29 -12.08
C GLU A 121 -26.56 11.19 -11.09
N LEU A 122 -27.57 10.63 -10.41
CA LEU A 122 -27.38 9.49 -9.50
C LEU A 122 -26.74 8.30 -10.23
N ARG A 123 -27.26 7.92 -11.40
CA ARG A 123 -26.68 6.83 -12.21
C ARG A 123 -25.24 7.09 -12.59
N GLN A 124 -24.91 8.33 -12.94
CA GLN A 124 -23.56 8.70 -13.33
C GLN A 124 -22.61 8.60 -12.13
N ALA A 125 -22.99 9.16 -10.98
CA ALA A 125 -22.20 9.10 -9.76
C ALA A 125 -21.94 7.66 -9.30
N LEU A 126 -22.97 6.80 -9.32
CA LEU A 126 -22.83 5.39 -8.97
C LEU A 126 -21.90 4.62 -9.92
N ARG A 127 -21.87 4.98 -11.21
CA ARG A 127 -20.95 4.38 -12.18
C ARG A 127 -19.52 4.84 -11.96
N GLU A 128 -19.31 6.14 -11.80
CA GLU A 128 -17.98 6.72 -11.56
C GLU A 128 -17.35 6.19 -10.27
N ALA A 129 -18.14 6.10 -9.19
CA ALA A 129 -17.67 5.53 -7.94
C ALA A 129 -17.21 4.08 -8.09
N ARG A 130 -17.92 3.28 -8.89
CA ARG A 130 -17.56 1.89 -9.17
C ARG A 130 -16.33 1.75 -10.04
N GLU A 131 -16.23 2.54 -11.10
CA GLU A 131 -15.05 2.53 -11.97
C GLU A 131 -13.81 2.96 -11.19
N THR A 132 -13.94 3.94 -10.31
CA THR A 132 -12.88 4.39 -9.41
C THR A 132 -12.48 3.29 -8.43
N ASN A 133 -13.45 2.66 -7.75
CA ASN A 133 -13.17 1.54 -6.82
C ASN A 133 -12.50 0.36 -7.55
N ALA A 134 -13.00 -0.02 -8.73
CA ALA A 134 -12.41 -1.09 -9.53
C ALA A 134 -10.99 -0.74 -9.99
N ALA A 135 -10.72 0.51 -10.38
CA ALA A 135 -9.39 0.96 -10.73
C ALA A 135 -8.43 0.91 -9.52
N GLN A 136 -8.88 1.36 -8.35
CA GLN A 136 -8.11 1.29 -7.11
C GLN A 136 -7.80 -0.16 -6.72
N GLN A 137 -8.79 -1.06 -6.79
CA GLN A 137 -8.60 -2.48 -6.51
C GLN A 137 -7.59 -3.13 -7.46
N ARG A 138 -7.62 -2.79 -8.76
CA ARG A 138 -6.60 -3.28 -9.72
C ARG A 138 -5.19 -2.79 -9.35
N VAL A 139 -5.05 -1.50 -9.02
CA VAL A 139 -3.75 -0.96 -8.61
C VAL A 139 -3.24 -1.64 -7.33
N LEU A 140 -4.13 -1.93 -6.38
CA LEU A 140 -3.79 -2.66 -5.16
C LEU A 140 -3.38 -4.10 -5.46
N ALA A 141 -4.11 -4.80 -6.33
CA ALA A 141 -3.77 -6.15 -6.76
C ALA A 141 -2.40 -6.18 -7.47
N ASP A 142 -2.17 -5.27 -8.44
CA ASP A 142 -0.88 -5.13 -9.14
C ASP A 142 0.27 -4.85 -8.17
N LYS A 143 0.02 -4.01 -7.15
CA LYS A 143 1.01 -3.73 -6.09
C LYS A 143 1.26 -4.96 -5.24
N ASN A 144 0.22 -5.70 -4.85
CA ASN A 144 0.36 -6.91 -4.05
C ASN A 144 1.12 -7.99 -4.82
N GLU A 145 0.78 -8.23 -6.09
CA GLU A 145 1.51 -9.15 -6.97
C GLU A 145 2.98 -8.74 -7.12
N LYS A 146 3.27 -7.43 -7.25
CA LYS A 146 4.66 -6.95 -7.27
C LYS A 146 5.37 -7.23 -5.95
N ILE A 147 4.72 -6.95 -4.82
CA ILE A 147 5.27 -7.26 -3.48
C ILE A 147 5.55 -8.76 -3.36
N ASP A 148 4.61 -9.61 -3.74
CA ASP A 148 4.76 -11.06 -3.72
C ASP A 148 5.87 -11.54 -4.69
N SER A 149 5.99 -10.92 -5.87
CA SER A 149 7.07 -11.22 -6.80
C SER A 149 8.44 -10.79 -6.28
N LEU A 150 8.51 -9.68 -5.54
CA LEU A 150 9.74 -9.18 -4.95
C LEU A 150 10.12 -10.00 -3.72
N SER A 151 9.17 -10.34 -2.87
CA SER A 151 9.38 -11.23 -1.72
C SER A 151 9.83 -12.61 -2.18
N THR A 152 9.16 -13.21 -3.18
CA THR A 152 9.59 -14.49 -3.75
C THR A 152 10.94 -14.43 -4.46
N ARG A 153 11.31 -13.31 -5.11
CA ARG A 153 12.67 -13.12 -5.65
C ARG A 153 13.70 -12.99 -4.54
N LEU A 154 13.37 -12.31 -3.44
CA LEU A 154 14.21 -12.20 -2.25
C LEU A 154 14.42 -13.59 -1.62
N GLU A 155 13.36 -14.38 -1.49
CA GLU A 155 13.41 -15.76 -1.00
C GLU A 155 14.09 -16.74 -1.96
N LYS A 156 13.93 -16.59 -3.29
CA LYS A 156 14.64 -17.44 -4.26
C LYS A 156 16.12 -17.13 -4.34
N LYS A 157 16.52 -15.86 -4.13
CA LYS A 157 17.92 -15.49 -3.93
C LYS A 157 18.50 -16.04 -2.61
N SER A 158 17.67 -16.43 -1.64
CA SER A 158 18.12 -16.95 -0.34
C SER A 158 18.18 -18.48 -0.23
N ARG A 159 17.92 -19.24 -1.32
CA ARG A 159 17.86 -20.72 -1.29
C ARG A 159 19.09 -21.47 -1.80
N ILE A 160 20.25 -20.81 -1.92
CA ILE A 160 21.54 -21.49 -1.97
C ILE A 160 22.45 -20.77 -0.96
N GLN A 161 22.63 -21.40 0.19
CA GLN A 161 23.34 -20.91 1.40
C GLN A 161 22.65 -19.79 2.20
N PRO A 162 22.67 -19.88 3.55
CA PRO A 162 22.10 -18.85 4.43
C PRO A 162 22.78 -17.49 4.16
N PRO A 163 22.05 -16.36 4.18
CA PRO A 163 22.66 -15.06 3.94
C PRO A 163 23.58 -14.69 5.11
N GLU A 164 24.88 -14.58 4.85
CA GLU A 164 25.81 -13.98 5.82
C GLU A 164 25.50 -12.48 6.00
N PRO A 165 25.76 -11.91 7.18
CA PRO A 165 25.57 -10.49 7.50
C PRO A 165 26.59 -9.61 6.75
N ASP A 166 26.49 -9.53 5.43
CA ASP A 166 27.62 -9.12 4.59
C ASP A 166 27.32 -7.88 3.71
N GLU A 167 26.09 -7.58 3.30
CA GLU A 167 25.86 -6.43 2.40
C GLU A 167 25.94 -5.05 3.11
N GLU A 168 25.40 -4.92 4.32
CA GLU A 168 25.55 -3.70 5.11
C GLU A 168 26.98 -3.55 5.64
N VAL A 169 27.61 -4.66 6.01
CA VAL A 169 29.02 -4.69 6.43
C VAL A 169 29.95 -4.37 5.25
N LYS A 170 29.66 -4.83 4.04
CA LYS A 170 30.39 -4.45 2.81
C LYS A 170 30.31 -2.97 2.52
N LYS A 171 29.11 -2.37 2.60
CA LYS A 171 28.94 -0.92 2.42
C LYS A 171 29.71 -0.13 3.49
N LEU A 172 29.57 -0.53 4.75
CA LEU A 172 30.28 0.11 5.85
C LEU A 172 31.80 -0.04 5.70
N ARG A 173 32.30 -1.20 5.26
CA ARG A 173 33.72 -1.42 4.95
C ARG A 173 34.20 -0.54 3.79
N ALA A 174 33.39 -0.37 2.75
CA ALA A 174 33.73 0.51 1.64
C ALA A 174 33.83 1.97 2.09
N GLU A 175 32.90 2.44 2.92
CA GLU A 175 32.92 3.80 3.51
C GLU A 175 34.13 4.01 4.43
N VAL A 176 34.42 3.05 5.31
CA VAL A 176 35.60 3.11 6.19
C VAL A 176 36.91 3.09 5.38
N THR A 177 36.97 2.30 4.31
CA THR A 177 38.14 2.25 3.42
C THR A 177 38.35 3.59 2.71
N ALA A 178 37.28 4.23 2.25
CA ALA A 178 37.38 5.55 1.61
C ALA A 178 37.92 6.61 2.57
N LEU A 179 37.45 6.62 3.83
CA LEU A 179 37.97 7.52 4.87
C LEU A 179 39.45 7.27 5.18
N ALA A 180 39.88 6.01 5.22
CA ALA A 180 41.27 5.66 5.45
C ALA A 180 42.19 6.14 4.30
N VAL A 181 41.77 5.94 3.04
CA VAL A 181 42.50 6.42 1.85
C VAL A 181 42.58 7.95 1.82
N GLU A 182 41.50 8.64 2.22
CA GLU A 182 41.51 10.10 2.29
C GLU A 182 42.51 10.60 3.35
N ALA A 183 42.50 10.01 4.56
CA ALA A 183 43.44 10.34 5.62
C ALA A 183 44.91 10.06 5.20
N GLU A 184 45.16 8.92 4.56
CA GLU A 184 46.49 8.60 4.01
C GLU A 184 46.92 9.64 2.97
N SER A 185 46.04 10.01 2.03
CA SER A 185 46.35 11.00 0.99
C SER A 185 46.66 12.38 1.58
N ALA A 186 45.99 12.76 2.67
CA ALA A 186 46.25 14.02 3.36
C ALA A 186 47.65 14.04 3.97
N ILE A 187 48.15 12.91 4.45
CA ILE A 187 49.51 12.79 4.99
C ILE A 187 50.53 12.66 3.84
N ALA A 188 50.39 11.63 3.02
CA ALA A 188 51.39 11.25 2.03
C ALA A 188 51.57 12.30 0.93
N VAL A 189 50.49 12.97 0.51
CA VAL A 189 50.52 13.93 -0.60
C VAL A 189 50.51 15.37 -0.08
N ARG A 190 49.48 15.74 0.69
CA ARG A 190 49.26 17.15 1.05
C ARG A 190 50.28 17.65 2.08
N LEU A 191 50.53 16.89 3.14
CA LEU A 191 51.52 17.27 4.16
C LEU A 191 52.95 17.23 3.59
N SER A 192 53.30 16.20 2.82
CA SER A 192 54.60 16.12 2.14
C SER A 192 54.85 17.34 1.24
N SER A 193 53.89 17.72 0.39
CA SER A 193 54.01 18.89 -0.47
C SER A 193 54.12 20.20 0.31
N ALA A 194 53.39 20.34 1.43
CA ALA A 194 53.52 21.49 2.32
C ALA A 194 54.91 21.57 2.96
N PHE A 195 55.48 20.43 3.37
CA PHE A 195 56.85 20.34 3.89
C PHE A 195 57.89 20.67 2.83
N GLU A 196 57.74 20.19 1.60
CA GLU A 196 58.60 20.56 0.47
C GLU A 196 58.57 22.07 0.20
N THR A 197 57.38 22.66 0.20
CA THR A 197 57.18 24.11 0.00
C THR A 197 57.84 24.92 1.12
N LEU A 198 57.69 24.47 2.37
CA LEU A 198 58.34 25.09 3.52
C LEU A 198 59.87 24.98 3.43
N CYS A 199 60.40 23.82 3.06
CA CYS A 199 61.83 23.61 2.86
C CYS A 199 62.37 24.50 1.73
N ALA A 200 61.66 24.60 0.61
CA ALA A 200 62.04 25.47 -0.51
C ALA A 200 62.06 26.94 -0.08
N TYR A 201 61.04 27.41 0.63
CA TYR A 201 60.99 28.77 1.16
C TYR A 201 62.14 29.06 2.13
N CYS A 202 62.43 28.14 3.06
CA CYS A 202 63.56 28.27 3.97
C CYS A 202 64.90 28.34 3.22
N ALA A 203 65.09 27.50 2.21
CA ALA A 203 66.31 27.48 1.39
C ALA A 203 66.49 28.79 0.58
N GLU A 204 65.42 29.31 -0.03
CA GLU A 204 65.46 30.57 -0.77
C GLU A 204 65.79 31.78 0.11
N ASN A 205 65.31 31.77 1.36
CA ASN A 205 65.49 32.88 2.30
C ASN A 205 66.68 32.71 3.25
N MET A 206 67.52 31.68 3.06
CA MET A 206 68.67 31.35 3.92
C MET A 206 68.28 31.19 5.41
N ILE A 207 67.10 30.62 5.67
CA ILE A 207 66.58 30.30 7.01
C ILE A 207 66.81 28.82 7.27
N ASP A 208 67.25 28.46 8.48
CA ASP A 208 67.34 27.05 8.88
C ASP A 208 65.98 26.36 8.81
N THR A 209 65.93 25.19 8.16
CA THR A 209 64.70 24.40 8.08
C THR A 209 64.27 23.98 9.48
N PRO A 210 63.02 24.28 9.91
CA PRO A 210 62.55 23.98 11.26
C PRO A 210 62.22 22.48 11.41
N ARG A 211 63.25 21.65 11.43
CA ARG A 211 63.12 20.17 11.47
C ARG A 211 62.40 19.68 12.72
N ASP A 212 62.65 20.29 13.88
CA ASP A 212 61.98 19.92 15.13
C ASP A 212 60.47 20.17 15.09
N PHE A 213 60.05 21.24 14.41
CA PHE A 213 58.64 21.54 14.19
C PHE A 213 57.99 20.49 13.28
N MET A 214 58.63 20.17 12.15
CA MET A 214 58.15 19.15 11.22
C MET A 214 58.07 17.77 11.90
N ALA A 215 59.11 17.40 12.66
CA ALA A 215 59.15 16.17 13.44
C ALA A 215 58.03 16.12 14.49
N GLY A 216 57.77 17.23 15.19
CA GLY A 216 56.68 17.32 16.16
C GLY A 216 55.31 17.06 15.56
N LEU A 217 55.02 17.59 14.36
CA LEU A 217 53.77 17.35 13.64
C LEU A 217 53.62 15.87 13.25
N VAL A 218 54.69 15.24 12.76
CA VAL A 218 54.69 13.80 12.42
C VAL A 218 54.48 12.95 13.67
N CYS A 219 55.19 13.24 14.77
CA CYS A 219 55.01 12.54 16.05
C CYS A 219 53.57 12.63 16.57
N GLN A 220 52.88 13.75 16.36
CA GLN A 220 51.49 13.92 16.75
C GLN A 220 50.54 13.05 15.93
N LEU A 221 50.78 12.91 14.62
CA LEU A 221 50.04 12.00 13.74
C LEU A 221 50.26 10.54 14.14
N GLU A 222 51.52 10.16 14.40
CA GLU A 222 51.87 8.80 14.88
C GLU A 222 51.20 8.48 16.23
N SER A 223 51.17 9.43 17.15
CA SER A 223 50.46 9.29 18.43
C SER A 223 48.96 9.07 18.24
N THR A 224 48.35 9.79 17.29
CA THR A 224 46.93 9.65 16.96
C THR A 224 46.62 8.27 16.37
N ALA A 225 47.45 7.77 15.46
CA ALA A 225 47.32 6.42 14.91
C ALA A 225 47.46 5.34 16.00
N ARG A 226 48.39 5.52 16.94
CA ARG A 226 48.58 4.62 18.09
C ARG A 226 47.36 4.63 19.03
N SER A 227 46.75 5.79 19.24
CA SER A 227 45.51 5.92 20.02
C SER A 227 44.35 5.15 19.38
N LEU A 228 44.20 5.22 18.05
CA LEU A 228 43.21 4.42 17.32
C LEU A 228 43.44 2.93 17.50
N ARG A 229 44.70 2.47 17.38
CA ARG A 229 45.05 1.06 17.65
C ARG A 229 44.66 0.63 19.05
N SER A 230 45.00 1.42 20.07
CA SER A 230 44.63 1.12 21.47
C SER A 230 43.13 1.10 21.71
N THR A 231 42.38 1.97 21.02
CA THR A 231 40.92 2.06 21.19
C THR A 231 40.20 0.83 20.63
N PHE A 232 40.74 0.27 19.54
CA PHE A 232 40.16 -0.88 18.85
C PHE A 232 40.90 -2.20 19.11
N ASP A 233 41.84 -2.22 20.06
CA ASP A 233 42.67 -3.38 20.42
C ASP A 233 43.36 -4.04 19.20
N LEU A 234 43.97 -3.22 18.33
CA LEU A 234 44.57 -3.66 17.07
C LEU A 234 46.08 -3.95 17.23
N PRO A 235 46.60 -5.04 16.64
CA PRO A 235 48.03 -5.34 16.64
C PRO A 235 48.82 -4.36 15.77
N ASP A 236 50.12 -4.22 16.05
CA ASP A 236 51.00 -3.32 15.31
C ASP A 236 51.30 -3.79 13.88
N GLU A 237 51.16 -5.10 13.65
CA GLU A 237 51.31 -5.77 12.35
C GLU A 237 50.03 -6.52 11.98
N PRO A 238 49.67 -6.60 10.69
CA PRO A 238 48.56 -7.44 10.25
C PRO A 238 48.84 -8.90 10.61
N THR A 239 48.02 -9.50 11.47
CA THR A 239 48.15 -10.92 11.86
C THR A 239 47.62 -11.91 10.81
N GLY A 240 47.31 -11.44 9.60
CA GLY A 240 46.91 -12.27 8.47
C GLY A 240 48.13 -12.95 7.85
N ASN A 241 48.28 -14.25 8.10
CA ASN A 241 49.30 -15.09 7.50
C ASN A 241 49.28 -14.91 5.95
N ALA A 242 50.41 -14.52 5.34
CA ALA A 242 50.49 -14.26 3.89
C ALA A 242 50.43 -15.54 3.02
N ALA A 243 50.37 -16.72 3.63
CA ALA A 243 50.30 -18.01 2.94
C ALA A 243 48.92 -18.67 3.14
N PRO A 244 48.28 -19.19 2.06
CA PRO A 244 47.01 -19.90 2.17
C PRO A 244 47.14 -21.20 3.00
N SER A 245 46.05 -21.59 3.67
CA SER A 245 46.03 -22.64 4.71
C SER A 245 46.60 -24.01 4.29
N TRP A 246 46.52 -24.38 3.02
CA TRP A 246 47.07 -25.64 2.47
C TRP A 246 48.61 -25.71 2.43
N LEU A 247 49.31 -24.60 2.70
CA LEU A 247 50.77 -24.54 2.81
C LEU A 247 51.28 -24.66 4.26
N THR A 248 50.36 -24.64 5.23
CA THR A 248 50.65 -24.76 6.67
C THR A 248 50.12 -26.04 7.30
N GLU A 249 49.51 -26.93 6.50
CA GLU A 249 49.17 -28.27 6.98
C GLU A 249 50.45 -29.10 7.21
N PRO A 250 50.65 -29.70 8.40
CA PRO A 250 51.78 -30.59 8.61
C PRO A 250 51.66 -31.81 7.69
N THR A 251 52.77 -32.23 7.10
CA THR A 251 52.82 -33.40 6.20
C THR A 251 52.16 -34.62 6.86
N PRO A 252 51.23 -35.31 6.18
CA PRO A 252 50.56 -36.47 6.76
C PRO A 252 51.61 -37.55 7.05
N GLN A 253 51.64 -38.01 8.31
CA GLN A 253 52.46 -39.14 8.71
C GLN A 253 51.88 -40.41 8.06
N ILE A 254 52.56 -40.92 7.03
CA ILE A 254 52.27 -42.23 6.47
C ILE A 254 52.83 -43.27 7.46
N ASN A 255 51.98 -43.78 8.34
CA ASN A 255 52.31 -44.96 9.13
C ASN A 255 52.42 -46.15 8.18
N GLY A 256 53.65 -46.68 8.05
CA GLY A 256 54.00 -47.73 7.11
C GLY A 256 53.23 -49.04 7.32
N LEU A 257 53.00 -49.73 6.19
CA LEU A 257 52.83 -51.18 6.18
C LEU A 257 54.18 -51.78 5.83
N GLU A 258 54.94 -52.18 6.86
CA GLU A 258 55.96 -53.22 6.68
C GLU A 258 55.26 -54.57 6.47
N ALA A 259 55.83 -55.37 5.57
CA ALA A 259 55.41 -56.70 5.20
C ALA A 259 55.67 -57.74 6.30
#